data_AF-A0A8K0DG61-F1
#
_entry.id   AF-A0A8K0DG61-F1
#
_cell.length_a   1.000
_cell.length_b   1.000
_cell.length_c   1.000
_cell.angle_alpha   90.00
_cell.angle_beta   90.00
_cell.angle_gamma   90.00
#
_symmetry.space_group_name_H-M   'P 1'
#
loop_
_entity.id
_entity.type
_entity.pdbx_description
1 polymer ?
#
loop_
_entity_poly.entity_id
_entity_poly.type
_entity_poly.pdbx_seq_one_letter_code
_entity_poly.pdbx_strand_id
1 'polypeptide(L)'
;MDNHEAHLSYEVIRLAKNSEVILLTVPPYTSHKLQPLGKCVYGPLKRYYNELLGVAYPLAFTQKNCISIFKSTETVLPYPKVGIAVNVAKRGGREKKQAGVLTSTPVMNKLKQEYMEKTRKKERRIMKGAV
;
A
#
# COMPACT_ATOMS: atom_id res chain seq x y z
N MET A 1 -0.35 -21.48 11.77
CA MET A 1 -1.29 -21.97 10.73
C MET A 1 -2.63 -21.29 10.92
N ASP A 2 -3.35 -21.01 9.85
CA ASP A 2 -4.59 -20.23 9.80
C ASP A 2 -5.86 -21.07 10.08
N ASN A 3 -5.69 -22.32 10.54
CA ASN A 3 -6.76 -23.21 10.96
C ASN A 3 -7.77 -23.55 9.83
N HIS A 4 -7.34 -23.44 8.58
CA HIS A 4 -8.11 -23.91 7.43
C HIS A 4 -8.30 -25.43 7.49
N GLU A 5 -9.46 -25.93 7.02
CA GLU A 5 -9.87 -27.34 7.16
C GLU A 5 -8.84 -28.32 6.60
N ALA A 6 -8.21 -27.99 5.46
CA ALA A 6 -7.15 -28.79 4.86
C ALA A 6 -5.91 -28.97 5.76
N HIS A 7 -5.66 -28.06 6.70
CA HIS A 7 -4.53 -28.12 7.63
C HIS A 7 -4.83 -28.89 8.92
N LEU A 8 -6.10 -29.20 9.17
CA LEU A 8 -6.59 -29.89 10.36
C LEU A 8 -6.97 -31.34 10.09
N SER A 9 -6.64 -31.85 8.89
CA SER A 9 -6.90 -33.25 8.57
C SER A 9 -6.12 -34.16 9.51
N TYR A 10 -6.74 -35.30 9.84
CA TYR A 10 -6.15 -36.29 10.74
C TYR A 10 -4.75 -36.73 10.28
N GLU A 11 -4.56 -36.90 8.98
CA GLU A 11 -3.29 -37.32 8.40
C GLU A 11 -2.18 -36.30 8.64
N VAL A 12 -2.47 -35.01 8.47
CA VAL A 12 -1.50 -33.92 8.69
C VAL A 12 -1.11 -33.83 10.16
N ILE A 13 -2.09 -33.93 11.07
CA ILE A 13 -1.83 -33.89 12.52
C ILE A 13 -1.03 -35.13 12.95
N ARG A 14 -1.38 -36.31 12.45
CA ARG A 14 -0.66 -37.56 12.73
C ARG A 14 0.78 -37.49 12.26
N LEU A 15 1.01 -36.98 11.05
CA LEU A 15 2.34 -36.81 10.49
C LEU A 15 3.16 -35.82 11.33
N ALA A 16 2.59 -34.65 11.66
CA ALA A 16 3.27 -33.66 12.50
C ALA A 16 3.65 -34.23 13.87
N LYS A 17 2.75 -34.99 14.51
CA LYS A 17 3.01 -35.66 15.79
C LYS A 17 4.14 -36.69 15.68
N ASN A 18 4.12 -37.52 14.64
CA ASN A 18 5.16 -38.54 14.42
C ASN A 18 6.52 -37.93 14.06
N SER A 19 6.52 -36.73 13.47
CA SER A 19 7.72 -35.97 13.13
C SER A 19 8.15 -34.98 14.23
N GLU A 20 7.53 -35.03 15.41
CA GLU A 20 7.82 -34.12 16.54
C GLU A 20 7.71 -32.62 16.19
N VAL A 21 6.84 -32.29 15.22
CA VAL A 21 6.59 -30.92 14.78
C VAL A 21 5.45 -30.33 15.59
N ILE A 22 5.72 -29.20 16.26
CA ILE A 22 4.70 -28.43 16.97
C ILE A 22 3.89 -27.59 15.97
N LEU A 23 2.60 -27.89 15.85
CA LEU A 23 1.67 -27.12 15.04
C LEU A 23 1.15 -25.91 15.83
N LEU A 24 1.68 -24.73 15.54
CA LEU A 24 1.19 -23.46 16.10
C LEU A 24 0.02 -22.93 15.27
N THR A 25 -1.13 -22.69 15.89
CA THR A 25 -2.29 -22.05 15.25
C THR A 25 -2.45 -20.60 15.71
N VAL A 26 -2.99 -19.74 14.85
CA VAL A 26 -3.34 -18.36 15.20
C VAL A 26 -4.85 -18.26 15.48
N PRO A 27 -5.30 -17.34 16.35
CA PRO A 27 -6.73 -17.12 16.58
C PRO A 27 -7.49 -16.77 15.29
N PRO A 28 -8.79 -17.06 15.20
CA PRO A 28 -9.59 -16.77 14.01
C PRO A 28 -9.55 -15.27 13.67
N TYR A 29 -9.61 -14.97 12.37
CA TYR A 29 -9.53 -13.61 11.82
C TYR A 29 -8.25 -12.83 12.13
N THR A 30 -7.19 -13.45 12.65
CA THR A 30 -5.93 -12.76 12.97
C THR A 30 -4.80 -12.97 11.96
N SER A 31 -5.02 -13.75 10.89
CA SER A 31 -4.00 -14.07 9.88
C SER A 31 -3.31 -12.83 9.32
N HIS A 32 -4.09 -11.78 9.05
CA HIS A 32 -3.60 -10.49 8.56
C HIS A 32 -2.67 -9.73 9.53
N LYS A 33 -2.60 -10.12 10.81
CA LYS A 33 -1.74 -9.52 11.84
C LYS A 33 -0.62 -10.47 12.26
N LEU A 34 -0.97 -11.72 12.56
CA LEU A 34 -0.09 -12.67 13.25
C LEU A 34 0.62 -13.63 12.30
N GLN A 35 0.15 -13.82 11.07
CA GLN A 35 0.79 -14.76 10.15
C GLN A 35 2.08 -14.16 9.59
N PRO A 36 3.26 -14.67 9.96
CA PRO A 36 4.54 -14.08 9.55
C PRO A 36 4.71 -14.13 8.04
N LEU A 37 4.26 -15.22 7.41
CA LEU A 37 4.29 -15.38 5.95
C LEU A 37 3.46 -14.31 5.23
N GLY A 38 2.27 -14.00 5.75
CA GLY A 38 1.40 -12.96 5.19
C GLY A 38 2.01 -11.56 5.29
N LYS A 39 2.64 -11.24 6.42
CA LYS A 39 3.24 -9.92 6.68
C LYS A 39 4.59 -9.73 6.01
N CYS A 40 5.49 -10.70 6.14
CA CYS A 40 6.88 -10.56 5.77
C CYS A 40 7.13 -10.92 4.30
N VAL A 41 6.36 -11.85 3.73
CA VAL A 41 6.59 -12.35 2.37
C VAL A 41 5.51 -11.88 1.42
N TYR A 42 4.24 -12.23 1.67
CA TYR A 42 3.16 -11.93 0.72
C TYR A 42 2.80 -10.45 0.63
N GLY A 43 2.89 -9.69 1.74
CA GLY A 43 2.65 -8.25 1.74
C GLY A 43 3.58 -7.50 0.76
N PRO A 44 4.91 -7.62 0.93
CA PRO A 44 5.88 -7.06 0.00
C PRO A 44 5.72 -7.58 -1.41
N LEU A 45 5.57 -8.91 -1.57
CA LEU A 45 5.39 -9.53 -2.89
C LEU A 45 4.20 -8.95 -3.64
N LYS A 46 3.05 -8.80 -2.97
CA LYS A 46 1.83 -8.21 -3.57
C LYS A 46 2.04 -6.76 -3.98
N ARG A 47 2.76 -5.98 -3.18
CA ARG A 47 3.08 -4.59 -3.50
C ARG A 47 3.95 -4.50 -4.75
N TYR A 48 5.06 -5.25 -4.79
CA TYR A 48 5.94 -5.30 -5.95
C TYR A 48 5.17 -5.76 -7.19
N TYR A 49 4.40 -6.84 -7.08
CA TYR A 49 3.58 -7.35 -8.19
C TYR A 49 2.59 -6.31 -8.73
N ASN A 50 1.94 -5.53 -7.85
CA ASN A 50 1.03 -4.46 -8.30
C ASN A 50 1.78 -3.28 -8.96
N GLU A 51 2.96 -2.92 -8.45
CA GLU A 51 3.84 -1.94 -9.10
C GLU A 51 4.28 -2.46 -10.49
N LEU A 52 4.57 -3.75 -10.62
CA LEU A 52 4.87 -4.41 -11.88
C LEU A 52 3.73 -4.35 -12.87
N LEU A 53 2.54 -4.69 -12.42
CA LEU A 53 1.36 -4.58 -13.27
C LEU A 53 1.21 -3.14 -13.80
N GLY A 54 1.43 -2.12 -12.98
CA GLY A 54 1.45 -0.72 -13.45
C GLY A 54 2.48 -0.42 -14.56
N VAL A 55 3.62 -1.10 -14.57
CA VAL A 55 4.70 -0.95 -15.58
C VAL A 55 4.58 -1.95 -16.74
N ALA A 56 3.90 -3.08 -16.54
CA ALA A 56 3.70 -4.17 -17.49
C ALA A 56 2.35 -4.09 -18.22
N TYR A 57 1.34 -3.39 -17.71
CA TYR A 57 0.16 -3.08 -18.53
C TYR A 57 0.52 -2.32 -19.82
N PRO A 58 1.54 -1.44 -19.84
CA PRO A 58 2.09 -0.92 -21.10
C PRO A 58 3.05 -1.89 -21.83
N LEU A 59 3.57 -2.95 -21.20
CA LEU A 59 4.50 -3.93 -21.77
C LEU A 59 4.00 -5.36 -21.55
N ALA A 60 3.45 -6.00 -22.59
CA ALA A 60 2.84 -7.34 -22.58
C ALA A 60 3.24 -8.27 -21.40
N PHE A 61 2.23 -8.78 -20.69
CA PHE A 61 2.39 -9.68 -19.54
C PHE A 61 2.97 -11.03 -19.99
N THR A 62 4.30 -11.11 -20.03
CA THR A 62 5.05 -12.31 -20.42
C THR A 62 5.89 -12.83 -19.27
N GLN A 63 6.14 -14.14 -19.25
CA GLN A 63 6.96 -14.79 -18.23
C GLN A 63 8.38 -14.19 -18.14
N LYS A 64 8.97 -13.84 -19.29
CA LYS A 64 10.29 -13.19 -19.36
C LYS A 64 10.30 -11.82 -18.67
N ASN A 65 9.25 -11.03 -18.89
CA ASN A 65 9.09 -9.72 -18.24
C ASN A 65 8.83 -9.85 -16.73
N CYS A 66 8.18 -10.92 -16.27
CA CYS A 66 8.00 -11.17 -14.84
C CYS A 66 9.29 -11.64 -14.14
N ILE A 67 10.03 -12.56 -14.76
CA ILE A 67 11.25 -13.15 -14.19
C ILE A 67 12.41 -12.15 -14.13
N SER A 68 12.54 -11.27 -15.13
CA SER A 68 13.62 -10.28 -15.18
C SER A 68 13.64 -9.27 -14.03
N ILE A 69 12.61 -9.28 -13.18
CA ILE A 69 12.40 -8.35 -12.08
C ILE A 69 12.78 -8.98 -10.74
N PHE A 70 12.54 -10.29 -10.58
CA PHE A 70 12.99 -11.05 -9.41
C PHE A 70 14.47 -11.47 -9.55
N LYS A 71 15.37 -10.52 -9.87
CA LYS A 71 16.80 -10.80 -10.08
C LYS A 71 17.51 -11.28 -8.82
N SER A 72 17.04 -10.92 -7.62
CA SER A 72 17.53 -11.48 -6.36
C SER A 72 16.44 -11.56 -5.29
N THR A 73 16.61 -12.48 -4.34
CA THR A 73 15.73 -12.62 -3.17
C THR A 73 15.80 -11.40 -2.23
N GLU A 74 16.86 -10.59 -2.33
CA GLU A 74 17.03 -9.35 -1.55
C GLU A 74 16.06 -8.24 -2.01
N THR A 75 15.68 -8.23 -3.29
CA THR A 75 14.68 -7.28 -3.81
C THR A 75 13.26 -7.51 -3.28
N VAL A 76 12.96 -8.72 -2.77
CA VAL A 76 11.62 -9.09 -2.26
C VAL A 76 11.52 -8.94 -0.73
N LEU A 77 12.65 -8.75 -0.04
CA LEU A 77 12.73 -8.67 1.41
C LEU A 77 12.81 -7.22 1.88
N PRO A 78 11.71 -6.55 2.23
CA PRO A 78 11.79 -5.52 3.24
C PRO A 78 11.80 -6.26 4.58
N TYR A 79 12.98 -6.62 5.08
CA TYR A 79 13.14 -6.38 6.51
C TYR A 79 12.83 -4.88 6.69
N PRO A 80 12.09 -4.47 7.73
CA PRO A 80 12.02 -3.07 8.11
C PRO A 80 13.43 -2.64 8.53
N LYS A 81 14.32 -2.39 7.56
CA LYS A 81 15.43 -1.49 7.77
C LYS A 81 14.74 -0.17 8.02
N VAL A 82 14.86 0.34 9.25
CA VAL A 82 14.60 1.76 9.53
C VAL A 82 15.28 2.49 8.39
N GLY A 83 14.47 3.00 7.45
CA GLY A 83 15.01 3.40 6.16
C GLY A 83 16.04 4.49 6.42
N ILE A 84 17.27 4.32 5.93
CA ILE A 84 18.03 5.50 5.54
C ILE A 84 17.09 6.21 4.58
N ALA A 85 16.71 7.44 4.94
CA ALA A 85 15.79 8.25 4.16
C ALA A 85 16.43 8.49 2.79
N VAL A 86 16.22 7.57 1.86
CA VAL A 86 16.43 7.86 0.45
C VAL A 86 15.42 8.95 0.14
N ASN A 87 15.88 10.02 -0.49
CA ASN A 87 15.09 11.17 -0.89
C ASN A 87 13.99 10.76 -1.88
N VAL A 88 13.00 9.99 -1.43
CA VAL A 88 11.71 9.90 -2.07
C VAL A 88 11.13 11.28 -1.88
N ALA A 89 11.04 12.05 -2.97
CA ALA A 89 10.40 13.35 -2.97
C ALA A 89 9.12 13.25 -2.13
N LYS A 90 9.09 13.92 -0.97
CA LYS A 90 7.92 13.93 -0.09
C LYS A 90 6.77 14.43 -0.96
N ARG A 91 5.89 13.52 -1.39
CA ARG A 91 4.63 13.90 -2.02
C ARG A 91 3.95 14.81 -1.02
N GLY A 92 3.85 16.11 -1.35
CA GLY A 92 3.39 17.14 -0.44
C GLY A 92 2.10 16.68 0.23
N GLY A 93 2.16 16.48 1.55
CA GLY A 93 1.00 16.09 2.32
C GLY A 93 -0.09 17.13 2.13
N ARG A 94 -1.34 16.70 2.02
CA ARG A 94 -2.49 17.62 2.03
C ARG A 94 -2.51 18.32 3.39
N GLU A 95 -2.40 19.64 3.40
CA GLU A 95 -2.52 20.43 4.63
C GLU A 95 -3.84 20.12 5.34
N LYS A 96 -3.75 19.74 6.62
CA LYS A 96 -4.91 19.49 7.45
C LYS A 96 -5.63 20.82 7.69
N LYS A 97 -6.79 21.00 7.06
CA LYS A 97 -7.65 22.15 7.35
C LYS A 97 -8.33 21.94 8.71
N GLN A 98 -8.37 22.98 9.54
CA GLN A 98 -9.21 22.97 10.74
C GLN A 98 -10.69 22.93 10.35
N ALA A 99 -11.50 22.25 11.16
CA ALA A 99 -12.95 22.21 10.97
C ALA A 99 -13.52 23.63 11.03
N GLY A 100 -14.26 24.04 10.00
CA GLY A 100 -14.80 25.39 9.90
C GLY A 100 -15.90 25.60 10.93
N VAL A 101 -15.65 26.45 11.92
CA VAL A 101 -16.71 27.00 12.78
C VAL A 101 -17.28 28.23 12.09
N LEU A 102 -18.61 28.30 11.98
CA LEU A 102 -19.41 29.33 11.30
C LEU A 102 -19.40 30.67 12.08
N THR A 103 -18.23 31.20 12.39
CA THR A 103 -18.07 32.53 12.98
C THR A 103 -16.95 33.27 12.25
N SER A 104 -17.02 34.61 12.28
CA SER A 104 -16.13 35.56 11.61
C SER A 104 -14.70 35.49 12.17
N THR A 105 -14.03 34.38 11.92
CA THR A 105 -12.62 34.18 12.21
C THR A 105 -11.79 34.71 11.03
N PRO A 106 -10.61 35.29 11.28
CA PRO A 106 -9.71 35.77 10.21
C PRO A 106 -9.32 34.66 9.22
N VAL A 107 -9.48 33.38 9.61
CA VAL A 107 -9.29 32.20 8.75
C VAL A 107 -10.36 32.11 7.66
N MET A 108 -11.63 32.44 7.94
CA MET A 108 -12.71 32.38 6.95
C MET A 108 -12.55 33.43 5.84
N ASN A 109 -12.09 34.64 6.20
CA ASN A 109 -11.82 35.70 5.22
C ASN A 109 -10.68 35.31 4.26
N LYS A 110 -9.61 34.68 4.77
CA LYS A 110 -8.52 34.14 3.95
C LYS A 110 -9.00 33.02 3.03
N LEU A 111 -9.78 32.06 3.54
CA LEU A 111 -10.37 30.98 2.74
C LEU A 111 -11.29 31.52 1.62
N LYS A 112 -12.09 32.54 1.91
CA LYS A 112 -12.98 33.19 0.93
C LYS A 112 -12.18 33.91 -0.15
N GLN A 113 -11.12 34.66 0.22
CA GLN A 113 -10.21 35.30 -0.73
C GLN A 113 -9.51 34.28 -1.63
N GLU A 114 -8.96 33.20 -1.07
CA GLU A 114 -8.34 32.11 -1.84
C GLU A 114 -9.31 31.46 -2.83
N TYR A 115 -10.57 31.28 -2.44
CA TYR A 115 -11.60 30.74 -3.33
C TYR A 115 -11.86 31.70 -4.50
N MET A 116 -12.08 32.98 -4.22
CA MET A 116 -12.32 34.00 -5.25
C MET A 116 -11.14 34.13 -6.23
N GLU A 117 -9.91 34.05 -5.74
CA GLU A 117 -8.73 34.06 -6.60
C GLU A 117 -8.62 32.82 -7.50
N LYS A 118 -8.98 31.64 -6.99
CA LYS A 118 -9.02 30.41 -7.79
C LYS A 118 -10.08 30.50 -8.89
N THR A 119 -11.26 31.02 -8.57
CA THR A 119 -12.34 31.25 -9.55
C THR A 119 -11.88 32.22 -10.63
N ARG A 120 -11.29 33.37 -10.24
CA ARG A 120 -10.76 34.38 -11.18
C ARG A 120 -9.63 33.83 -12.07
N LYS A 121 -8.74 33.00 -11.52
CA LYS A 121 -7.68 32.33 -12.31
C LYS A 121 -8.27 31.31 -13.30
N LYS A 122 -9.34 30.61 -12.92
CA LYS A 122 -10.06 29.68 -13.80
C LYS A 122 -10.75 30.41 -14.95
N GLU A 123 -11.46 31.51 -14.66
CA GLU A 123 -12.10 32.36 -15.67
C GLU A 123 -11.08 32.94 -16.66
N ARG A 124 -9.93 33.44 -16.17
CA ARG A 124 -8.84 33.92 -17.04
C ARG A 124 -8.29 32.84 -17.95
N ARG A 125 -8.24 31.57 -17.50
CA ARG A 125 -7.81 30.45 -18.34
C ARG A 125 -8.85 30.09 -19.41
N ILE A 126 -10.14 30.16 -19.06
CA ILE A 126 -11.24 29.92 -20.00
C ILE A 126 -11.24 31.01 -21.09
N MET A 127 -11.12 32.28 -20.70
CA MET A 127 -11.08 33.41 -21.64
C MET A 127 -9.84 33.39 -22.55
N LYS A 128 -8.68 32.92 -22.06
CA LYS A 128 -7.48 32.76 -22.88
C LYS A 128 -7.49 31.56 -23.81
N GLY A 129 -8.35 30.57 -23.55
CA GLY A 129 -8.53 29.39 -24.42
C GLY A 129 -9.68 29.53 -25.42
N ALA A 130 -10.38 30.67 -25.43
CA ALA A 130 -11.49 30.98 -26.33
C ALA A 130 -11.11 31.94 -27.48
N VAL A 131 -9.82 32.28 -27.60
CA VAL A 131 -9.22 33.05 -28.71
C VAL A 131 -8.32 32.14 -29.52
#